data_AF-A0A7K7TDF8-F1
#
_entry.id   AF-A0A7K7TDF8-F1
#
_cell.length_a   1.000
_cell.length_b   1.000
_cell.length_c   1.000
_cell.angle_alpha   90.00
_cell.angle_beta   90.00
_cell.angle_gamma   90.00
#
_symmetry.space_group_name_H-M   'P 1'
#
loop_
_entity.id
_entity.type
_entity.pdbx_description
1 polymer ?
#
loop_
_entity_poly.entity_id
_entity_poly.type
_entity_poly.pdbx_seq_one_letter_code
_entity_poly.pdbx_strand_id
1 'polypeptide(L)'
;MPTVSVKRDLLFRALGRTYTDEEFDELCFEFGLELDEITSEKDIISKEKGEEKAKGASDVVLYKIDVPANRYDLLCLEGLVRGLQVFKERINAPRYEKIIPAEGEGQRLIITEQTTQIRPHAVAAVLRNITFTKERYESFIDLQEKLHQNICRKRALVAIGTHDLDTISGPFTFTAQAPSEIKFKPLNQSQEYTASQIMDLYRTDSHLRHYLHLIENKPRYPIIYDSNGVVLSMPPIINGDHTKINLNTRNVFIECTGTDITKAKIVLDIIVTMFSEYCEKPFTVEAAEVVYPNGKTHIYPELAYRKEKVKPELINKKIGISETPSSLAKLLTRMCLKSHVIGNGNHIEVEIPPTRADIIHACDIIEDAAIAYGYNNIQMVIPKTYTIANQVRL
;
A
#
# COMPACT_ATOMS: atom_id res chain seq x y z
N MET A 1 16.42 -1.44 -1.39
CA MET A 1 15.23 -0.60 -1.15
C MET A 1 14.06 -1.56 -0.93
N PRO A 2 12.77 -1.19 -0.89
CA PRO A 2 11.74 -2.23 -0.98
C PRO A 2 11.85 -2.95 -2.32
N THR A 3 11.91 -4.28 -2.29
CA THR A 3 11.97 -5.12 -3.49
C THR A 3 10.62 -5.78 -3.72
N VAL A 4 10.14 -5.78 -4.95
CA VAL A 4 8.90 -6.46 -5.38
C VAL A 4 9.27 -7.61 -6.31
N SER A 5 8.91 -8.83 -5.92
CA SER A 5 9.14 -10.03 -6.72
C SER A 5 7.89 -10.33 -7.54
N VAL A 6 8.00 -10.29 -8.86
CA VAL A 6 6.87 -10.54 -9.77
C VAL A 6 7.18 -11.66 -10.76
N LYS A 7 6.17 -12.50 -11.06
CA LYS A 7 6.27 -13.53 -12.09
C LYS A 7 6.36 -12.83 -13.46
N ARG A 8 7.47 -13.01 -14.19
CA ARG A 8 7.76 -12.29 -15.45
C ARG A 8 6.63 -12.43 -16.47
N ASP A 9 6.19 -13.65 -16.71
CA ASP A 9 5.18 -13.92 -17.75
C ASP A 9 3.81 -13.33 -17.36
N LEU A 10 3.51 -13.23 -16.06
CA LEU A 10 2.31 -12.56 -15.56
C LEU A 10 2.42 -11.04 -15.73
N LEU A 11 3.59 -10.46 -15.40
CA LEU A 11 3.88 -9.05 -15.59
C LEU A 11 3.73 -8.65 -17.07
N PHE A 12 4.33 -9.41 -17.99
CA PHE A 12 4.26 -9.14 -19.43
C PHE A 12 2.85 -9.26 -19.98
N ARG A 13 2.09 -10.27 -19.51
CA ARG A 13 0.67 -10.40 -19.84
C ARG A 13 -0.12 -9.18 -19.37
N ALA A 14 0.12 -8.72 -18.15
CA ALA A 14 -0.56 -7.55 -17.58
C ALA A 14 -0.15 -6.23 -18.29
N LEU A 15 1.10 -6.12 -18.76
CA LEU A 15 1.59 -5.02 -19.58
C LEU A 15 1.10 -5.08 -21.04
N GLY A 16 0.54 -6.22 -21.47
CA GLY A 16 0.07 -6.46 -22.84
C GLY A 16 1.20 -6.54 -23.89
N ARG A 17 2.45 -6.75 -23.45
CA ARG A 17 3.62 -6.85 -24.33
C ARG A 17 4.69 -7.72 -23.65
N THR A 18 5.40 -8.52 -24.44
CA THR A 18 6.62 -9.21 -24.04
C THR A 18 7.82 -8.27 -24.21
N TYR A 19 8.72 -8.26 -23.24
CA TYR A 19 9.98 -7.50 -23.27
C TYR A 19 11.16 -8.47 -23.26
N THR A 20 12.30 -8.06 -23.82
CA THR A 20 13.58 -8.68 -23.43
C THR A 20 13.99 -8.22 -22.03
N ASP A 21 14.96 -8.90 -21.43
CA ASP A 21 15.46 -8.51 -20.11
C ASP A 21 16.05 -7.08 -20.16
N GLU A 22 16.77 -6.73 -21.23
CA GLU A 22 17.33 -5.39 -21.45
C GLU A 22 16.25 -4.33 -21.71
N GLU A 23 15.23 -4.64 -22.53
CA GLU A 23 14.12 -3.71 -22.78
C GLU A 23 13.33 -3.40 -21.49
N PHE A 24 13.18 -4.39 -20.61
CA PHE A 24 12.49 -4.20 -19.34
C PHE A 24 13.37 -3.47 -18.33
N ASP A 25 14.67 -3.74 -18.28
CA ASP A 25 15.62 -2.99 -17.45
C ASP A 25 15.67 -1.50 -17.85
N GLU A 26 15.70 -1.19 -19.15
CA GLU A 26 15.62 0.18 -19.66
C GLU A 26 14.30 0.86 -19.28
N LEU A 27 13.18 0.13 -19.36
CA LEU A 27 11.88 0.61 -18.90
C LEU A 27 11.87 0.94 -17.40
N CYS A 28 12.48 0.07 -16.58
CA CYS A 28 12.65 0.29 -15.15
C CYS A 28 13.47 1.56 -14.91
N PHE A 29 14.64 1.67 -15.54
CA PHE A 29 15.55 2.81 -15.39
C PHE A 29 14.88 4.14 -15.76
N GLU A 30 14.16 4.19 -16.90
CA GLU A 30 13.42 5.38 -17.31
C GLU A 30 12.36 5.83 -16.30
N PHE A 31 11.74 4.90 -15.57
CA PHE A 31 10.70 5.18 -14.58
C PHE A 31 11.26 5.40 -13.16
N GLY A 32 12.57 5.24 -12.95
CA GLY A 32 13.21 5.32 -11.63
C GLY A 32 13.07 4.04 -10.79
N LEU A 33 12.96 2.89 -11.46
CA LEU A 33 13.03 1.55 -10.87
C LEU A 33 14.35 0.87 -11.24
N GLU A 34 14.68 -0.21 -10.55
CA GLU A 34 15.86 -1.02 -10.83
C GLU A 34 15.48 -2.50 -10.91
N LEU A 35 15.87 -3.19 -11.99
CA LEU A 35 15.74 -4.64 -12.09
C LEU A 35 16.96 -5.29 -11.40
N ASP A 36 16.83 -5.55 -10.10
CA ASP A 36 17.93 -6.00 -9.23
C ASP A 36 18.41 -7.43 -9.55
N GLU A 37 17.47 -8.38 -9.70
CA GLU A 37 17.81 -9.78 -9.97
C GLU A 37 16.72 -10.46 -10.82
N ILE A 38 17.14 -11.30 -11.76
CA ILE A 38 16.29 -12.27 -12.46
C ILE A 38 16.59 -13.65 -11.88
N THR A 39 15.60 -14.28 -11.26
CA THR A 39 15.78 -15.55 -10.54
C THR A 39 14.54 -16.44 -10.68
N SER A 40 14.50 -17.57 -10.00
CA SER A 40 13.32 -18.44 -9.90
C SER A 40 13.14 -18.91 -8.45
N GLU A 41 11.95 -19.42 -8.12
CA GLU A 41 11.69 -19.98 -6.77
C GLU A 41 12.68 -21.12 -6.46
N LYS A 42 12.98 -21.95 -7.46
CA LYS A 42 13.96 -23.02 -7.35
C LYS A 42 15.37 -22.50 -7.10
N ASP A 43 15.80 -21.44 -7.79
CA ASP A 43 17.13 -20.85 -7.58
C ASP A 43 17.26 -20.24 -6.19
N ILE A 44 16.20 -19.56 -5.70
CA ILE A 44 16.16 -19.01 -4.34
C ILE A 44 16.30 -20.13 -3.31
N ILE A 45 15.47 -21.18 -3.41
CA ILE A 45 15.51 -22.31 -2.46
C ILE A 45 16.83 -23.05 -2.56
N SER A 46 17.38 -23.21 -3.76
CA SER A 46 18.69 -23.83 -3.97
C SER A 46 19.81 -23.05 -3.27
N LYS A 47 19.84 -21.72 -3.46
CA LYS A 47 20.82 -20.83 -2.81
C LYS A 47 20.68 -20.80 -1.27
N GLU A 48 19.46 -20.77 -0.74
CA GLU A 48 19.23 -20.59 0.71
C GLU A 48 19.22 -21.90 1.51
N LYS A 49 18.68 -22.98 0.92
CA LYS A 49 18.32 -24.22 1.63
C LYS A 49 18.93 -25.48 1.01
N GLY A 50 19.69 -25.33 -0.07
CA GLY A 50 20.38 -26.40 -0.80
C GLY A 50 19.52 -27.07 -1.88
N GLU A 51 20.18 -27.67 -2.88
CA GLU A 51 19.55 -28.26 -4.07
C GLU A 51 18.52 -29.36 -3.77
N GLU A 52 18.74 -30.14 -2.72
CA GLU A 52 17.83 -31.21 -2.29
C GLU A 52 16.43 -30.68 -1.94
N LYS A 53 16.36 -29.49 -1.33
CA LYS A 53 15.08 -28.84 -0.97
C LYS A 53 14.46 -28.06 -2.13
N ALA A 54 15.23 -27.80 -3.20
CA ALA A 54 14.74 -27.18 -4.42
C ALA A 54 14.05 -28.19 -5.35
N LYS A 55 14.17 -29.50 -5.11
CA LYS A 55 13.47 -30.56 -5.86
C LYS A 55 11.94 -30.40 -5.68
N GLY A 56 11.28 -29.88 -6.71
CA GLY A 56 9.83 -29.62 -6.72
C GLY A 56 9.43 -28.14 -6.63
N ALA A 57 10.39 -27.23 -6.47
CA ALA A 57 10.17 -25.79 -6.53
C ALA A 57 9.94 -25.32 -7.98
N SER A 58 9.25 -24.19 -8.15
CA SER A 58 8.93 -23.66 -9.47
C SER A 58 10.16 -23.08 -10.19
N ASP A 59 10.35 -23.47 -11.45
CA ASP A 59 11.31 -22.87 -12.40
C ASP A 59 10.75 -21.59 -13.06
N VAL A 60 9.64 -21.03 -12.57
CA VAL A 60 9.06 -19.80 -13.10
C VAL A 60 10.00 -18.63 -12.87
N VAL A 61 10.27 -17.87 -13.94
CA VAL A 61 11.12 -16.69 -13.91
C VAL A 61 10.46 -15.56 -13.12
N LEU A 62 11.19 -15.06 -12.13
CA LEU A 62 10.83 -13.96 -11.25
C LEU A 62 11.76 -12.78 -11.51
N TYR A 63 11.15 -11.60 -11.66
CA TYR A 63 11.87 -10.33 -11.62
C TYR A 63 11.79 -9.75 -10.21
N LYS A 64 12.94 -9.43 -9.63
CA LYS A 64 13.06 -8.64 -8.41
C LYS A 64 13.29 -7.18 -8.81
N ILE A 65 12.30 -6.35 -8.53
CA ILE A 65 12.31 -4.93 -8.92
C ILE A 65 12.43 -4.11 -7.64
N ASP A 66 13.50 -3.32 -7.54
CA ASP A 66 13.66 -2.35 -6.47
C ASP A 66 12.84 -1.10 -6.76
N VAL A 67 12.01 -0.70 -5.78
CA VAL A 67 11.09 0.43 -5.90
C VAL A 67 11.43 1.53 -4.88
N PRO A 68 11.19 2.80 -5.20
CA PRO A 68 11.38 3.90 -4.25
C PRO A 68 10.57 3.71 -2.96
N ALA A 69 11.20 3.92 -1.80
CA ALA A 69 10.56 3.65 -0.51
C ALA A 69 9.36 4.56 -0.18
N ASN A 70 9.21 5.67 -0.89
CA ASN A 70 8.11 6.63 -0.80
C ASN A 70 6.92 6.27 -1.72
N ARG A 71 7.10 5.40 -2.73
CA ARG A 71 6.07 5.04 -3.71
C ARG A 71 5.34 3.75 -3.31
N TYR A 72 4.46 3.89 -2.32
CA TYR A 72 3.68 2.76 -1.77
C TYR A 72 2.75 2.11 -2.80
N ASP A 73 2.32 2.86 -3.80
CA ASP A 73 1.51 2.39 -4.92
C ASP A 73 2.26 1.43 -5.85
N LEU A 74 3.58 1.30 -5.73
CA LEU A 74 4.41 0.40 -6.55
C LEU A 74 4.81 -0.89 -5.82
N LEU A 75 4.27 -1.15 -4.63
CA LEU A 75 4.64 -2.31 -3.81
C LEU A 75 4.00 -3.63 -4.24
N CYS A 76 3.19 -3.65 -5.31
CA CYS A 76 2.59 -4.87 -5.85
C CYS A 76 2.56 -4.85 -7.39
N LEU A 77 2.25 -6.00 -7.99
CA LEU A 77 2.18 -6.15 -9.45
C LEU A 77 1.16 -5.21 -10.07
N GLU A 78 -0.02 -5.09 -9.45
CA GLU A 78 -1.12 -4.23 -9.88
C GLU A 78 -0.67 -2.76 -9.99
N GLY A 79 0.03 -2.31 -8.95
CA GLY A 79 0.62 -0.99 -8.83
C GLY A 79 1.69 -0.71 -9.88
N LEU A 80 2.67 -1.60 -10.00
CA LEU A 80 3.76 -1.50 -10.99
C LEU A 80 3.22 -1.46 -12.42
N VAL A 81 2.34 -2.40 -12.78
CA VAL A 81 1.73 -2.46 -14.11
C VAL A 81 0.99 -1.18 -14.41
N ARG A 82 0.15 -0.71 -13.49
CA ARG A 82 -0.63 0.52 -13.67
C ARG A 82 0.28 1.75 -13.82
N GLY A 83 1.30 1.88 -12.98
CA GLY A 83 2.28 2.97 -13.07
C GLY A 83 2.99 3.00 -14.42
N LEU A 84 3.54 1.85 -14.84
CA LEU A 84 4.27 1.72 -16.11
C LEU A 84 3.36 1.95 -17.34
N GLN A 85 2.12 1.45 -17.30
CA GLN A 85 1.16 1.63 -18.39
C GLN A 85 0.75 3.10 -18.55
N VAL A 86 0.55 3.84 -17.45
CA VAL A 86 0.27 5.29 -17.48
C VAL A 86 1.50 6.07 -17.93
N PHE A 87 2.69 5.70 -17.45
CA PHE A 87 3.95 6.32 -17.83
C PHE A 87 4.25 6.26 -19.33
N LYS A 88 3.93 5.11 -19.94
CA LYS A 88 4.04 4.88 -21.38
C LYS A 88 2.79 5.30 -22.17
N GLU A 89 1.87 6.03 -21.54
CA GLU A 89 0.66 6.58 -22.15
C GLU A 89 -0.24 5.52 -22.82
N ARG A 90 -0.17 4.27 -22.37
CA ARG A 90 -0.96 3.15 -22.92
C ARG A 90 -2.36 3.08 -22.32
N ILE A 91 -2.50 3.56 -21.09
CA ILE A 91 -3.79 3.70 -20.40
C ILE A 91 -3.89 5.07 -19.73
N ASN A 92 -5.11 5.51 -19.45
CA ASN A 92 -5.34 6.61 -18.54
C ASN A 92 -5.28 6.13 -17.09
N ALA A 93 -4.79 6.97 -16.18
CA ALA A 93 -4.86 6.69 -14.74
C ALA A 93 -6.34 6.53 -14.32
N PRO A 94 -6.70 5.45 -13.60
CA PRO A 94 -8.08 5.21 -13.19
C PRO A 94 -8.53 6.24 -12.14
N ARG A 95 -9.84 6.44 -12.06
CA ARG A 95 -10.47 7.21 -10.99
C ARG A 95 -10.95 6.26 -9.91
N TYR A 96 -10.51 6.49 -8.67
CA TYR A 96 -10.97 5.75 -7.50
C TYR A 96 -12.17 6.48 -6.90
N GLU A 97 -13.30 5.78 -6.79
CA GLU A 97 -14.53 6.33 -6.26
C GLU A 97 -14.90 5.63 -4.96
N LYS A 98 -15.21 6.41 -3.91
CA LYS A 98 -15.87 5.85 -2.73
C LYS A 98 -17.38 5.81 -2.97
N ILE A 99 -17.98 4.67 -2.65
CA ILE A 99 -19.42 4.47 -2.63
C ILE A 99 -19.86 4.63 -1.17
N ILE A 100 -20.81 5.52 -0.93
CA ILE A 100 -21.45 5.67 0.38
C ILE A 100 -22.73 4.84 0.34
N PRO A 101 -22.85 3.76 1.14
CA PRO A 101 -24.07 2.97 1.24
C PRO A 101 -25.26 3.83 1.71
N ALA A 102 -26.48 3.35 1.47
CA ALA A 102 -27.66 3.98 2.04
C ALA A 102 -27.63 3.93 3.57
N GLU A 103 -28.40 4.81 4.21
CA GLU A 103 -28.46 4.89 5.67
C GLU A 103 -28.88 3.53 6.27
N GLY A 104 -28.06 3.01 7.18
CA GLY A 104 -28.27 1.70 7.82
C GLY A 104 -27.73 0.48 7.04
N GLU A 105 -27.28 0.64 5.79
CA GLU A 105 -26.71 -0.45 4.98
C GLU A 105 -25.18 -0.52 5.06
N GLY A 106 -24.54 0.57 5.48
CA GLY A 106 -23.08 0.67 5.57
C GLY A 106 -22.49 -0.06 6.77
N GLN A 107 -21.24 -0.53 6.61
CA GLN A 107 -20.48 -1.13 7.70
C GLN A 107 -19.98 -0.05 8.67
N ARG A 108 -20.02 -0.35 9.97
CA ARG A 108 -19.62 0.57 11.03
C ARG A 108 -18.60 -0.06 11.97
N LEU A 109 -17.53 0.66 12.28
CA LEU A 109 -16.51 0.29 13.27
C LEU A 109 -16.50 1.32 14.43
N ILE A 110 -16.80 0.86 15.63
CA ILE A 110 -16.95 1.68 16.82
C ILE A 110 -15.69 1.56 17.68
N ILE A 111 -14.98 2.66 17.89
CA ILE A 111 -13.79 2.75 18.73
C ILE A 111 -14.20 3.16 20.14
N THR A 112 -13.72 2.41 21.13
CA THR A 112 -14.00 2.65 22.55
C THR A 112 -12.81 3.30 23.27
N GLU A 113 -13.05 3.98 24.39
CA GLU A 113 -12.03 4.71 25.17
C GLU A 113 -10.87 3.82 25.66
N GLN A 114 -11.13 2.52 25.85
CA GLN A 114 -10.14 1.55 26.32
C GLN A 114 -8.94 1.42 25.36
N THR A 115 -9.12 1.75 24.09
CA THR A 115 -8.06 1.68 23.06
C THR A 115 -7.06 2.82 23.16
N THR A 116 -7.43 3.96 23.76
CA THR A 116 -6.66 5.22 23.67
C THR A 116 -5.24 5.11 24.23
N GLN A 117 -5.04 4.31 25.27
CA GLN A 117 -3.72 4.17 25.94
C GLN A 117 -2.76 3.21 25.21
N ILE A 118 -3.24 2.47 24.21
CA ILE A 118 -2.48 1.39 23.55
C ILE A 118 -2.38 1.65 22.05
N ARG A 119 -3.54 1.84 21.40
CA ARG A 119 -3.66 1.96 19.95
C ARG A 119 -4.92 2.79 19.61
N PRO A 120 -4.84 4.13 19.68
CA PRO A 120 -6.00 5.03 19.73
C PRO A 120 -6.80 5.13 18.42
N HIS A 121 -6.27 4.65 17.30
CA HIS A 121 -6.86 4.90 15.99
C HIS A 121 -7.20 3.61 15.26
N ALA A 122 -8.31 3.64 14.52
CA ALA A 122 -8.64 2.65 13.52
C ALA A 122 -9.34 3.34 12.34
N VAL A 123 -9.12 2.81 11.13
CA VAL A 123 -9.86 3.17 9.92
C VAL A 123 -10.32 1.89 9.22
N ALA A 124 -11.40 1.92 8.46
CA ALA A 124 -11.91 0.74 7.78
C ALA A 124 -12.52 1.05 6.41
N ALA A 125 -12.64 0.02 5.57
CA ALA A 125 -13.27 0.07 4.25
C ALA A 125 -13.78 -1.32 3.86
N VAL A 126 -14.59 -1.39 2.80
CA VAL A 126 -15.03 -2.65 2.21
C VAL A 126 -14.73 -2.69 0.72
N LEU A 127 -14.16 -3.80 0.26
CA LEU A 127 -14.12 -4.16 -1.16
C LEU A 127 -15.23 -5.18 -1.44
N ARG A 128 -16.21 -4.79 -2.26
CA ARG A 128 -17.37 -5.62 -2.61
C ARG A 128 -17.13 -6.44 -3.87
N ASN A 129 -17.61 -7.67 -3.85
CA ASN A 129 -17.61 -8.60 -4.99
C ASN A 129 -16.24 -8.75 -5.67
N ILE A 130 -15.15 -8.70 -4.89
CA ILE A 130 -13.79 -8.92 -5.39
C ILE A 130 -13.66 -10.32 -5.99
N THR A 131 -12.86 -10.44 -7.06
CA THR A 131 -12.57 -11.72 -7.71
C THR A 131 -11.11 -12.09 -7.50
N PHE A 132 -10.86 -12.99 -6.55
CA PHE A 132 -9.53 -13.57 -6.33
C PHE A 132 -9.24 -14.71 -7.29
N THR A 133 -8.09 -14.60 -7.99
CA THR A 133 -7.37 -15.77 -8.50
C THR A 133 -6.25 -16.10 -7.52
N LYS A 134 -5.56 -17.23 -7.70
CA LYS A 134 -4.40 -17.59 -6.87
C LYS A 134 -3.35 -16.47 -6.89
N GLU A 135 -3.05 -15.94 -8.07
CA GLU A 135 -2.04 -14.88 -8.25
C GLU A 135 -2.46 -13.57 -7.59
N ARG A 136 -3.73 -13.17 -7.73
CA ARG A 136 -4.26 -11.95 -7.11
C ARG A 136 -4.30 -12.05 -5.59
N TYR A 137 -4.67 -13.22 -5.07
CA TYR A 137 -4.67 -13.48 -3.64
C TYR A 137 -3.25 -13.44 -3.06
N GLU A 138 -2.28 -14.09 -3.71
CA GLU A 138 -0.87 -14.01 -3.35
C GLU A 138 -0.37 -12.56 -3.37
N SER A 139 -0.69 -11.79 -4.42
CA SER A 139 -0.35 -10.37 -4.52
C SER A 139 -0.99 -9.52 -3.40
N PHE A 140 -2.24 -9.81 -3.03
CA PHE A 140 -2.95 -9.11 -1.97
C PHE A 140 -2.29 -9.29 -0.61
N ILE A 141 -1.89 -10.52 -0.27
CA ILE A 141 -1.19 -10.82 0.97
C ILE A 141 0.23 -10.22 0.95
N ASP A 142 0.95 -10.33 -0.17
CA ASP A 142 2.30 -9.77 -0.32
C ASP A 142 2.31 -8.23 -0.15
N LEU A 143 1.31 -7.52 -0.70
CA LEU A 143 1.16 -6.09 -0.48
C LEU A 143 0.98 -5.76 1.01
N GLN A 144 0.13 -6.50 1.73
CA GLN A 144 -0.08 -6.29 3.17
C GLN A 144 1.23 -6.47 3.94
N GLU A 145 1.98 -7.53 3.65
CA GLU A 145 3.25 -7.81 4.32
C GLU A 145 4.30 -6.73 4.04
N LYS A 146 4.43 -6.28 2.78
CA LYS A 146 5.34 -5.17 2.42
C LYS A 146 4.98 -3.86 3.13
N LEU A 147 3.69 -3.53 3.19
CA LEU A 147 3.22 -2.35 3.93
C LEU A 147 3.50 -2.49 5.43
N HIS A 148 3.29 -3.69 6.01
CA HIS A 148 3.63 -3.98 7.41
C HIS A 148 5.11 -3.80 7.70
N GLN A 149 6.00 -4.27 6.83
CA GLN A 149 7.44 -4.16 7.02
C GLN A 149 7.94 -2.71 6.87
N ASN A 150 7.40 -1.97 5.90
CA ASN A 150 7.86 -0.63 5.55
C ASN A 150 7.09 0.48 6.29
N ILE A 151 6.05 1.07 5.68
CA ILE A 151 5.35 2.26 6.20
C ILE A 151 4.78 2.05 7.61
N CYS A 152 4.37 0.82 7.94
CA CYS A 152 3.82 0.47 9.24
C CYS A 152 4.87 0.24 10.33
N ARG A 153 6.17 0.22 9.98
CA ARG A 153 7.32 -0.12 10.85
C ARG A 153 7.11 -1.41 11.63
N LYS A 154 7.03 -2.54 10.94
CA LYS A 154 6.80 -3.87 11.55
C LYS A 154 5.56 -3.86 12.47
N ARG A 155 4.45 -3.34 11.94
CA ARG A 155 3.16 -3.20 12.62
C ARG A 155 3.10 -2.25 13.82
N ALA A 156 4.22 -1.62 14.20
CA ALA A 156 4.28 -0.74 15.36
C ALA A 156 3.38 0.49 15.20
N LEU A 157 3.33 1.08 14.00
CA LEU A 157 2.52 2.26 13.71
C LEU A 157 1.11 1.92 13.22
N VAL A 158 1.00 0.93 12.34
CA VAL A 158 -0.26 0.51 11.71
C VAL A 158 -0.28 -1.00 11.56
N ALA A 159 -1.42 -1.65 11.80
CA ALA A 159 -1.63 -3.07 11.60
C ALA A 159 -2.90 -3.21 10.77
N ILE A 160 -2.79 -4.01 9.73
CA ILE A 160 -3.85 -4.25 8.75
C ILE A 160 -4.47 -5.59 9.11
N GLY A 161 -5.79 -5.61 9.26
CA GLY A 161 -6.59 -6.82 9.18
C GLY A 161 -7.42 -6.83 7.90
N THR A 162 -7.67 -8.03 7.42
CA THR A 162 -8.53 -8.27 6.27
C THR A 162 -9.38 -9.48 6.58
N HIS A 163 -10.69 -9.31 6.45
CA HIS A 163 -11.69 -10.23 6.94
C HIS A 163 -12.68 -10.56 5.83
N ASP A 164 -13.07 -11.83 5.76
CA ASP A 164 -14.20 -12.24 4.95
C ASP A 164 -15.47 -11.67 5.58
N LEU A 165 -16.03 -10.63 4.95
CA LEU A 165 -17.21 -9.93 5.45
C LEU A 165 -18.45 -10.84 5.42
N ASP A 166 -18.46 -11.88 4.58
CA ASP A 166 -19.61 -12.79 4.49
C ASP A 166 -19.71 -13.75 5.68
N THR A 167 -18.69 -13.79 6.56
CA THR A 167 -18.69 -14.64 7.78
C THR A 167 -18.97 -13.87 9.08
N ILE A 168 -19.18 -12.55 9.01
CA ILE A 168 -19.33 -11.67 10.18
C ILE A 168 -20.44 -10.64 9.98
N SER A 169 -20.95 -10.08 11.07
CA SER A 169 -22.01 -9.07 11.02
C SER A 169 -21.64 -7.80 11.79
N GLY A 170 -21.83 -6.64 11.15
CA GLY A 170 -21.71 -5.35 11.82
C GLY A 170 -22.84 -5.08 12.84
N PRO A 171 -22.72 -4.01 13.66
CA PRO A 171 -21.55 -3.14 13.78
C PRO A 171 -20.37 -3.84 14.44
N PHE A 172 -19.17 -3.42 14.07
CA PHE A 172 -17.90 -3.90 14.64
C PHE A 172 -17.46 -3.00 15.80
N THR A 173 -16.78 -3.56 16.80
CA THR A 173 -16.29 -2.83 17.97
C THR A 173 -14.80 -3.02 18.16
N PHE A 174 -14.03 -1.93 18.10
CA PHE A 174 -12.61 -1.87 18.47
C PHE A 174 -12.46 -1.43 19.93
N THR A 175 -11.99 -2.36 20.78
CA THR A 175 -11.83 -2.14 22.21
C THR A 175 -10.52 -2.74 22.74
N ALA A 176 -10.30 -2.63 24.05
CA ALA A 176 -9.20 -3.31 24.72
C ALA A 176 -9.67 -3.94 26.03
N GLN A 177 -9.33 -5.22 26.22
CA GLN A 177 -9.74 -6.04 27.36
C GLN A 177 -8.53 -6.71 28.03
N ALA A 178 -8.72 -7.25 29.24
CA ALA A 178 -7.65 -7.99 29.89
C ALA A 178 -7.30 -9.24 29.07
N PRO A 179 -6.01 -9.63 28.95
CA PRO A 179 -5.61 -10.78 28.13
C PRO A 179 -6.29 -12.12 28.50
N SER A 180 -6.71 -12.28 29.75
CA SER A 180 -7.45 -13.46 30.22
C SER A 180 -8.92 -13.50 29.79
N GLU A 181 -9.50 -12.37 29.41
CA GLU A 181 -10.92 -12.24 29.03
C GLU A 181 -11.14 -12.43 27.52
N ILE A 182 -10.07 -12.28 26.73
CA ILE A 182 -10.11 -12.45 25.28
C ILE A 182 -9.85 -13.92 24.97
N LYS A 183 -10.82 -14.60 24.35
CA LYS A 183 -10.68 -15.99 23.89
C LYS A 183 -11.17 -16.13 22.45
N PHE A 184 -10.33 -16.66 21.57
CA PHE A 184 -10.68 -16.92 20.18
C PHE A 184 -9.73 -17.94 19.55
N LYS A 185 -10.09 -18.41 18.35
CA LYS A 185 -9.26 -19.27 17.52
C LYS A 185 -8.36 -18.42 16.61
N PRO A 186 -7.04 -18.36 16.82
CA PRO A 186 -6.13 -17.61 15.97
C PRO A 186 -6.00 -18.24 14.59
N LEU A 187 -5.62 -17.44 13.60
CA LEU A 187 -5.41 -17.87 12.23
C LEU A 187 -4.55 -19.14 12.13
N ASN A 188 -5.03 -20.13 11.38
CA ASN A 188 -4.35 -21.42 11.14
C ASN A 188 -4.09 -22.26 12.40
N GLN A 189 -4.82 -22.03 13.49
CA GLN A 189 -4.79 -22.90 14.67
C GLN A 189 -6.00 -23.85 14.68
N SER A 190 -5.96 -24.90 15.50
CA SER A 190 -7.06 -25.89 15.58
C SER A 190 -8.06 -25.62 16.71
N GLN A 191 -7.62 -24.94 17.77
CA GLN A 191 -8.40 -24.71 18.98
C GLN A 191 -8.41 -23.23 19.39
N GLU A 192 -9.32 -22.89 20.30
CA GLU A 192 -9.37 -21.56 20.91
C GLU A 192 -8.32 -21.40 22.01
N TYR A 193 -7.76 -20.20 22.09
CA TYR A 193 -6.80 -19.80 23.09
C TYR A 193 -7.22 -18.47 23.72
N THR A 194 -6.88 -18.27 24.98
CA THR A 194 -6.91 -16.92 25.58
C THR A 194 -5.79 -16.06 25.00
N ALA A 195 -5.93 -14.74 25.03
CA ALA A 195 -4.87 -13.86 24.52
C ALA A 195 -3.53 -14.05 25.26
N SER A 196 -3.54 -14.34 26.56
CA SER A 196 -2.32 -14.73 27.29
C SER A 196 -1.65 -15.99 26.69
N GLN A 197 -2.45 -17.02 26.41
CA GLN A 197 -1.94 -18.25 25.80
C GLN A 197 -1.47 -18.03 24.36
N ILE A 198 -2.09 -17.12 23.61
CA ILE A 198 -1.66 -16.72 22.26
C ILE A 198 -0.28 -16.09 22.31
N MET A 199 -0.02 -15.20 23.28
CA MET A 199 1.31 -14.61 23.44
C MET A 199 2.36 -15.68 23.72
N ASP A 200 2.06 -16.65 24.59
CA ASP A 200 2.97 -17.75 24.92
C ASP A 200 3.21 -18.68 23.72
N LEU A 201 2.15 -19.03 22.99
CA LEU A 201 2.20 -19.87 21.79
C LEU A 201 3.16 -19.29 20.75
N TYR A 202 3.12 -17.97 20.54
CA TYR A 202 3.90 -17.30 19.51
C TYR A 202 5.28 -16.81 19.95
N ARG A 203 5.71 -17.03 21.20
CA ARG A 203 7.08 -16.64 21.63
C ARG A 203 8.16 -17.37 20.85
N THR A 204 7.88 -18.60 20.41
CA THR A 204 8.79 -19.44 19.64
C THR A 204 8.50 -19.41 18.14
N ASP A 205 7.43 -18.74 17.70
CA ASP A 205 7.07 -18.63 16.30
C ASP A 205 8.11 -17.79 15.54
N SER A 206 8.54 -18.25 14.37
CA SER A 206 9.61 -17.60 13.61
C SER A 206 9.23 -16.21 13.10
N HIS A 207 7.94 -15.96 12.86
CA HIS A 207 7.44 -14.72 12.31
C HIS A 207 6.81 -13.82 13.39
N LEU A 208 5.87 -14.35 14.17
CA LEU A 208 5.04 -13.57 15.08
C LEU A 208 5.75 -13.12 16.36
N ARG A 209 6.80 -13.83 16.80
CA ARG A 209 7.59 -13.46 17.99
C ARG A 209 8.08 -12.01 17.94
N HIS A 210 8.33 -11.50 16.73
CA HIS A 210 8.85 -10.16 16.51
C HIS A 210 7.84 -9.05 16.78
N TYR A 211 6.55 -9.36 16.93
CA TYR A 211 5.49 -8.37 17.14
C TYR A 211 4.89 -8.39 18.56
N LEU A 212 5.12 -9.45 19.36
CA LEU A 212 4.50 -9.61 20.68
C LEU A 212 4.80 -8.43 21.63
N HIS A 213 6.05 -7.97 21.62
CA HIS A 213 6.54 -6.84 22.43
C HIS A 213 5.76 -5.54 22.25
N LEU A 214 5.00 -5.39 21.15
CA LEU A 214 4.19 -4.20 20.88
C LEU A 214 3.07 -4.00 21.92
N ILE A 215 2.53 -5.09 22.47
CA ILE A 215 1.43 -5.02 23.44
C ILE A 215 1.65 -5.91 24.68
N GLU A 216 2.64 -6.81 24.70
CA GLU A 216 2.78 -7.84 25.75
C GLU A 216 2.75 -7.29 27.19
N ASN A 217 3.38 -6.13 27.42
CA ASN A 217 3.53 -5.50 28.74
C ASN A 217 2.39 -4.52 29.07
N LYS A 218 1.32 -4.49 28.28
CA LYS A 218 0.16 -3.61 28.50
C LYS A 218 -0.88 -4.33 29.37
N PRO A 219 -1.64 -3.59 30.20
CA PRO A 219 -2.66 -4.19 31.07
C PRO A 219 -3.86 -4.73 30.29
N ARG A 220 -4.05 -4.26 29.06
CA ARG A 220 -5.15 -4.66 28.16
C ARG A 220 -4.62 -4.82 26.75
N TYR A 221 -5.19 -5.74 25.99
CA TYR A 221 -4.85 -5.95 24.58
C TYR A 221 -5.97 -5.45 23.67
N PRO A 222 -5.62 -4.80 22.55
CA PRO A 222 -6.62 -4.34 21.60
C PRO A 222 -7.23 -5.52 20.85
N ILE A 223 -8.53 -5.45 20.59
CA ILE A 223 -9.34 -6.53 20.05
C ILE A 223 -10.49 -5.93 19.24
N ILE A 224 -10.88 -6.60 18.16
CA ILE A 224 -12.02 -6.22 17.34
C ILE A 224 -13.06 -7.32 17.38
N TYR A 225 -14.31 -6.95 17.68
CA TYR A 225 -15.47 -7.84 17.70
C TYR A 225 -16.49 -7.46 16.63
N ASP A 226 -17.27 -8.43 16.17
CA ASP A 226 -18.53 -8.21 15.44
C ASP A 226 -19.72 -8.09 16.41
N SER A 227 -20.94 -7.92 15.87
CA SER A 227 -22.16 -7.80 16.68
C SER A 227 -22.60 -9.10 17.36
N ASN A 228 -22.10 -10.25 16.92
CA ASN A 228 -22.33 -11.56 17.53
C ASN A 228 -21.27 -11.91 18.60
N GLY A 229 -20.29 -11.03 18.84
CA GLY A 229 -19.18 -11.28 19.77
C GLY A 229 -18.07 -12.14 19.17
N VAL A 230 -18.05 -12.35 17.85
CA VAL A 230 -16.96 -13.02 17.14
C VAL A 230 -15.74 -12.10 17.10
N VAL A 231 -14.57 -12.63 17.45
CA VAL A 231 -13.30 -11.91 17.31
C VAL A 231 -12.85 -11.88 15.85
N LEU A 232 -12.73 -10.68 15.30
CA LEU A 232 -12.12 -10.43 13.99
C LEU A 232 -10.60 -10.58 14.08
N SER A 233 -9.96 -9.82 14.97
CA SER A 233 -8.51 -9.78 15.12
C SER A 233 -8.12 -9.27 16.51
N MET A 234 -6.91 -9.65 16.94
CA MET A 234 -6.20 -9.07 18.08
C MET A 234 -5.00 -8.25 17.56
N PRO A 235 -5.20 -6.98 17.17
CA PRO A 235 -4.10 -6.16 16.68
C PRO A 235 -3.01 -5.97 17.74
N PRO A 236 -1.74 -5.76 17.35
CA PRO A 236 -1.17 -5.95 16.01
C PRO A 236 -0.69 -7.39 15.73
N ILE A 237 -1.16 -8.37 16.49
CA ILE A 237 -0.54 -9.71 16.54
C ILE A 237 -1.11 -10.63 15.47
N ILE A 238 -2.41 -10.95 15.53
CA ILE A 238 -3.00 -12.01 14.70
C ILE A 238 -4.48 -11.80 14.45
N ASN A 239 -4.97 -12.28 13.30
CA ASN A 239 -6.39 -12.32 12.96
C ASN A 239 -7.04 -13.61 13.49
N GLY A 240 -8.36 -13.60 13.63
CA GLY A 240 -9.15 -14.78 13.92
C GLY A 240 -9.32 -15.68 12.71
N ASP A 241 -9.34 -16.99 12.94
CA ASP A 241 -9.51 -18.00 11.88
C ASP A 241 -10.92 -17.95 11.25
N HIS A 242 -11.93 -17.55 12.02
CA HIS A 242 -13.33 -17.44 11.59
C HIS A 242 -13.54 -16.46 10.42
N THR A 243 -12.71 -15.42 10.38
CA THR A 243 -12.82 -14.32 9.41
C THR A 243 -11.76 -14.41 8.31
N LYS A 244 -11.07 -15.55 8.21
CA LYS A 244 -9.98 -15.76 7.28
C LYS A 244 -10.47 -15.64 5.83
N ILE A 245 -9.87 -14.70 5.10
CA ILE A 245 -10.05 -14.61 3.66
C ILE A 245 -9.46 -15.83 2.94
N ASN A 246 -10.11 -16.22 1.84
CA ASN A 246 -9.68 -17.32 0.98
C ASN A 246 -10.02 -17.00 -0.48
N LEU A 247 -9.72 -17.91 -1.41
CA LEU A 247 -9.95 -17.70 -2.84
C LEU A 247 -11.42 -17.49 -3.23
N ASN A 248 -12.36 -17.94 -2.40
CA ASN A 248 -13.80 -17.80 -2.63
C ASN A 248 -14.38 -16.54 -1.98
N THR A 249 -13.62 -15.83 -1.14
CA THR A 249 -14.08 -14.60 -0.49
C THR A 249 -14.47 -13.56 -1.53
N ARG A 250 -15.68 -13.02 -1.42
CA ARG A 250 -16.21 -12.00 -2.35
C ARG A 250 -16.27 -10.61 -1.72
N ASN A 251 -16.49 -10.52 -0.41
CA ASN A 251 -16.56 -9.24 0.28
C ASN A 251 -15.46 -9.19 1.33
N VAL A 252 -14.57 -8.20 1.22
CA VAL A 252 -13.44 -8.06 2.15
C VAL A 252 -13.64 -6.81 2.99
N PHE A 253 -13.84 -6.99 4.30
CA PHE A 253 -13.75 -5.91 5.27
C PHE A 253 -12.29 -5.72 5.64
N ILE A 254 -11.79 -4.50 5.51
CA ILE A 254 -10.39 -4.14 5.75
C ILE A 254 -10.37 -3.11 6.86
N GLU A 255 -9.61 -3.37 7.90
CA GLU A 255 -9.37 -2.42 8.98
C GLU A 255 -7.88 -2.19 9.22
N CYS A 256 -7.53 -0.94 9.50
CA CYS A 256 -6.16 -0.54 9.83
C CYS A 256 -6.17 0.12 11.20
N THR A 257 -5.62 -0.56 12.21
CA THR A 257 -5.48 -0.03 13.56
C THR A 257 -4.08 0.54 13.76
N GLY A 258 -3.93 1.64 14.50
CA GLY A 258 -2.63 2.28 14.62
C GLY A 258 -2.47 3.27 15.77
N THR A 259 -1.22 3.67 15.96
CA THR A 259 -0.80 4.80 16.80
C THR A 259 -0.64 6.08 15.97
N ASP A 260 -0.58 5.97 14.64
CA ASP A 260 -0.48 7.08 13.68
C ASP A 260 -1.69 7.04 12.72
N ILE A 261 -2.63 7.98 12.88
CA ILE A 261 -3.84 8.06 12.06
C ILE A 261 -3.54 8.36 10.59
N THR A 262 -2.53 9.19 10.31
CA THR A 262 -2.19 9.59 8.94
C THR A 262 -1.66 8.38 8.17
N LYS A 263 -0.78 7.59 8.79
CA LYS A 263 -0.31 6.34 8.18
C LYS A 263 -1.41 5.31 8.04
N ALA A 264 -2.31 5.19 9.02
CA ALA A 264 -3.43 4.25 8.93
C ALA A 264 -4.33 4.57 7.73
N LYS A 265 -4.62 5.86 7.50
CA LYS A 265 -5.35 6.34 6.32
C LYS A 265 -4.62 6.01 5.01
N ILE A 266 -3.33 6.31 4.92
CA ILE A 266 -2.53 6.04 3.71
C ILE A 266 -2.52 4.54 3.41
N VAL A 267 -2.29 3.71 4.43
CA VAL A 267 -2.25 2.24 4.27
C VAL A 267 -3.60 1.70 3.78
N LEU A 268 -4.70 2.17 4.36
CA LEU A 268 -6.05 1.80 3.92
C LEU A 268 -6.26 2.20 2.46
N ASP A 269 -5.99 3.48 2.13
CA ASP A 269 -6.15 4.03 0.77
C ASP A 269 -5.31 3.24 -0.24
N ILE A 270 -4.06 2.87 0.07
CA ILE A 270 -3.21 2.06 -0.83
C ILE A 270 -3.81 0.68 -1.09
N ILE A 271 -4.22 -0.06 -0.06
CA ILE A 271 -4.76 -1.41 -0.25
C ILE A 271 -6.02 -1.37 -1.10
N VAL A 272 -6.96 -0.47 -0.78
CA VAL A 272 -8.24 -0.41 -1.50
C VAL A 272 -8.07 0.12 -2.92
N THR A 273 -7.18 1.08 -3.15
CA THR A 273 -6.92 1.59 -4.52
C THR A 273 -6.19 0.58 -5.38
N MET A 274 -5.32 -0.26 -4.81
CA MET A 274 -4.63 -1.30 -5.59
C MET A 274 -5.56 -2.43 -6.02
N PHE A 275 -6.46 -2.88 -5.12
CA PHE A 275 -7.27 -4.08 -5.36
C PHE A 275 -8.72 -3.83 -5.76
N SER A 276 -9.20 -2.59 -5.70
CA SER A 276 -10.52 -2.23 -6.23
C SER A 276 -10.64 -2.45 -7.74
N GLU A 277 -9.55 -2.61 -8.48
CA GLU A 277 -9.59 -3.00 -9.90
C GLU A 277 -10.23 -4.39 -10.13
N TYR A 278 -10.23 -5.25 -9.10
CA TYR A 278 -10.79 -6.60 -9.15
C TYR A 278 -12.20 -6.71 -8.56
N CYS A 279 -12.79 -5.59 -8.15
CA CYS A 279 -14.20 -5.52 -7.75
C CYS A 279 -15.10 -5.57 -8.99
N GLU A 280 -16.35 -6.03 -8.82
CA GLU A 280 -17.33 -6.12 -9.91
C GLU A 280 -17.57 -4.78 -10.62
N LYS A 281 -17.64 -3.68 -9.84
CA LYS A 281 -17.49 -2.32 -10.36
C LYS A 281 -16.05 -1.87 -10.10
N PRO A 282 -15.15 -1.90 -11.11
CA PRO A 282 -13.73 -1.62 -10.91
C PRO A 282 -13.50 -0.22 -10.35
N PHE A 283 -12.45 -0.09 -9.54
CA PHE A 283 -12.00 1.16 -8.93
C PHE A 283 -13.02 1.82 -7.99
N THR A 284 -13.92 1.02 -7.44
CA THR A 284 -14.86 1.47 -6.41
C THR A 284 -14.60 0.81 -5.07
N VAL A 285 -14.82 1.56 -4.00
CA VAL A 285 -14.62 1.11 -2.62
C VAL A 285 -15.84 1.50 -1.81
N GLU A 286 -16.45 0.53 -1.13
CA GLU A 286 -17.53 0.82 -0.20
C GLU A 286 -16.97 1.45 1.07
N ALA A 287 -17.54 2.59 1.43
CA ALA A 287 -17.13 3.34 2.60
C ALA A 287 -17.67 2.70 3.89
N ALA A 288 -16.84 2.71 4.93
CA ALA A 288 -17.22 2.33 6.28
C ALA A 288 -17.26 3.55 7.20
N GLU A 289 -18.24 3.55 8.10
CA GLU A 289 -18.38 4.53 9.16
C GLU A 289 -17.49 4.17 10.34
N VAL A 290 -16.60 5.07 10.77
CA VAL A 290 -15.79 4.89 11.98
C VAL A 290 -16.23 5.88 13.04
N VAL A 291 -16.65 5.36 14.19
CA VAL A 291 -17.15 6.16 15.31
C VAL A 291 -16.13 6.20 16.43
N TYR A 292 -15.69 7.40 16.79
CA TYR A 292 -14.69 7.63 17.81
C TYR A 292 -15.31 7.71 19.21
N PRO A 293 -14.51 7.56 20.29
CA PRO A 293 -15.03 7.57 21.66
C PRO A 293 -15.75 8.87 22.05
N ASN A 294 -15.40 9.99 21.41
CA ASN A 294 -16.04 11.29 21.60
C ASN A 294 -17.39 11.44 20.85
N GLY A 295 -17.89 10.36 20.23
CA GLY A 295 -19.13 10.36 19.44
C GLY A 295 -18.97 10.95 18.03
N LYS A 296 -17.79 11.41 17.62
CA LYS A 296 -17.56 11.87 16.25
C LYS A 296 -17.50 10.68 15.30
N THR A 297 -18.16 10.84 14.16
CA THR A 297 -18.14 9.89 13.06
C THR A 297 -17.25 10.42 11.93
N HIS A 298 -16.48 9.52 11.32
CA HIS A 298 -15.75 9.78 10.08
C HIS A 298 -15.99 8.65 9.08
N ILE A 299 -16.06 9.00 7.79
CA ILE A 299 -16.27 8.04 6.69
C ILE A 299 -14.93 7.75 6.03
N TYR A 300 -14.57 6.47 5.96
CA TYR A 300 -13.35 5.97 5.33
C TYR A 300 -13.67 4.97 4.22
N PRO A 301 -12.79 4.77 3.22
CA PRO A 301 -11.57 5.52 2.98
C PRO A 301 -11.87 6.96 2.56
N GLU A 302 -10.91 7.87 2.76
CA GLU A 302 -11.13 9.27 2.36
C GLU A 302 -11.04 9.44 0.85
N LEU A 303 -10.08 8.74 0.21
CA LEU A 303 -9.75 8.81 -1.22
C LEU A 303 -9.60 10.26 -1.70
N ALA A 304 -8.83 11.05 -0.96
CA ALA A 304 -8.69 12.48 -1.21
C ALA A 304 -7.91 12.75 -2.51
N TYR A 305 -8.54 13.44 -3.45
CA TYR A 305 -7.88 14.03 -4.61
C TYR A 305 -7.50 15.47 -4.30
N ARG A 306 -6.22 15.69 -3.98
CA ARG A 306 -5.71 17.03 -3.67
C ARG A 306 -5.42 17.78 -4.97
N LYS A 307 -5.54 19.10 -4.94
CA LYS A 307 -5.22 19.96 -6.07
C LYS A 307 -4.15 20.96 -5.68
N GLU A 308 -3.09 21.02 -6.47
CA GLU A 308 -2.04 22.03 -6.34
C GLU A 308 -1.88 22.82 -7.63
N LYS A 309 -1.33 24.03 -7.53
CA LYS A 309 -1.07 24.90 -8.68
C LYS A 309 0.42 25.21 -8.72
N VAL A 310 1.05 24.88 -9.84
CA VAL A 310 2.49 25.11 -10.03
C VAL A 310 2.69 25.98 -11.28
N LYS A 311 3.68 26.86 -11.22
CA LYS A 311 4.06 27.71 -12.36
C LYS A 311 4.98 26.93 -13.31
N PRO A 312 4.68 26.88 -14.63
CA PRO A 312 5.56 26.25 -15.62
C PRO A 312 7.01 26.73 -15.56
N GLU A 313 7.22 28.03 -15.32
CA GLU A 313 8.56 28.62 -15.26
C GLU A 313 9.37 28.08 -14.07
N LEU A 314 8.69 27.74 -12.96
CA LEU A 314 9.35 27.15 -11.80
C LEU A 314 9.86 25.74 -12.13
N ILE A 315 9.05 24.92 -12.81
CA ILE A 315 9.39 23.56 -13.21
C ILE A 315 10.59 23.60 -14.16
N ASN A 316 10.48 24.37 -15.26
CA ASN A 316 11.56 24.55 -16.23
C ASN A 316 12.86 25.04 -15.57
N LYS A 317 12.79 26.06 -14.72
CA LYS A 317 13.95 26.62 -14.03
C LYS A 317 14.61 25.64 -13.07
N LYS A 318 13.84 24.80 -12.38
CA LYS A 318 14.35 23.85 -11.39
C LYS A 318 14.97 22.61 -12.03
N ILE A 319 14.39 22.13 -13.12
CA ILE A 319 14.91 20.97 -13.86
C ILE A 319 16.06 21.39 -14.79
N GLY A 320 16.02 22.60 -15.34
CA GLY A 320 16.98 23.05 -16.35
C GLY A 320 16.55 22.74 -17.79
N ILE A 321 15.24 22.73 -18.05
CA ILE A 321 14.64 22.46 -19.37
C ILE A 321 13.80 23.65 -19.85
N SER A 322 13.33 23.61 -21.10
CA SER A 322 12.53 24.67 -21.72
C SER A 322 11.29 24.12 -22.42
N GLU A 323 10.41 23.48 -21.65
CA GLU A 323 9.18 22.87 -22.16
C GLU A 323 7.98 23.82 -22.09
N THR A 324 7.01 23.62 -22.99
CA THR A 324 5.75 24.39 -22.95
C THR A 324 4.87 23.96 -21.77
N PRO A 325 3.96 24.83 -21.26
CA PRO A 325 3.04 24.44 -20.18
C PRO A 325 2.22 23.19 -20.51
N SER A 326 1.82 23.02 -21.78
CA SER A 326 1.09 21.83 -22.22
C SER A 326 1.94 20.57 -22.21
N SER A 327 3.22 20.68 -22.60
CA SER A 327 4.17 19.57 -22.53
C SER A 327 4.41 19.14 -21.08
N LEU A 328 4.65 20.11 -20.18
CA LEU A 328 4.81 19.84 -18.75
C LEU A 328 3.58 19.17 -18.11
N ALA A 329 2.37 19.63 -18.45
CA ALA A 329 1.14 19.00 -17.98
C ALA A 329 1.02 17.54 -18.48
N LYS A 330 1.49 17.26 -19.70
CA LYS A 330 1.55 15.90 -20.25
C LYS A 330 2.54 15.02 -19.48
N LEU A 331 3.74 15.54 -19.19
CA LEU A 331 4.76 14.84 -18.39
C LEU A 331 4.23 14.45 -17.01
N LEU A 332 3.60 15.39 -16.30
CA LEU A 332 3.01 15.13 -14.99
C LEU A 332 1.88 14.09 -15.06
N THR A 333 1.04 14.16 -16.10
CA THR A 333 -0.05 13.20 -16.28
C THR A 333 0.47 11.76 -16.47
N ARG A 334 1.63 11.59 -17.13
CA ARG A 334 2.32 10.29 -17.25
C ARG A 334 2.82 9.74 -15.90
N MET A 335 3.01 10.60 -14.89
CA MET A 335 3.35 10.19 -13.52
C MET A 335 2.12 9.98 -12.62
N CYS A 336 0.95 9.74 -13.23
CA CYS A 336 -0.34 9.65 -12.55
C CYS A 336 -0.80 10.95 -11.86
N LEU A 337 -0.14 12.09 -12.11
CA LEU A 337 -0.53 13.41 -11.63
C LEU A 337 -1.32 14.14 -12.72
N LYS A 338 -2.62 13.85 -12.82
CA LYS A 338 -3.48 14.41 -13.87
C LYS A 338 -3.41 15.93 -13.86
N SER A 339 -2.88 16.50 -14.94
CA SER A 339 -2.52 17.91 -14.98
C SER A 339 -3.12 18.61 -16.20
N HIS A 340 -3.53 19.87 -16.02
CA HIS A 340 -4.01 20.70 -17.12
C HIS A 340 -3.60 22.15 -16.94
N VAL A 341 -3.44 22.85 -18.06
CA VAL A 341 -3.03 24.26 -18.09
C VAL A 341 -4.23 25.15 -17.80
N ILE A 342 -4.05 26.15 -16.93
CA ILE A 342 -5.07 27.14 -16.56
C ILE A 342 -4.52 28.57 -16.69
N GLY A 343 -5.43 29.56 -16.73
CA GLY A 343 -5.05 30.98 -16.73
C GLY A 343 -4.21 31.38 -17.94
N ASN A 344 -4.61 30.93 -19.14
CA ASN A 344 -3.94 31.20 -20.41
C ASN A 344 -2.46 30.79 -20.48
N GLY A 345 -2.05 29.75 -19.74
CA GLY A 345 -0.67 29.27 -19.73
C GLY A 345 0.11 29.61 -18.47
N ASN A 346 -0.42 30.46 -17.58
CA ASN A 346 0.32 30.94 -16.41
C ASN A 346 0.51 29.88 -15.30
N HIS A 347 -0.37 28.88 -15.21
CA HIS A 347 -0.28 27.84 -14.19
C HIS A 347 -0.69 26.48 -14.75
N ILE A 348 -0.19 25.43 -14.10
CA ILE A 348 -0.65 24.05 -14.27
C ILE A 348 -1.37 23.67 -12.98
N GLU A 349 -2.63 23.28 -13.09
CA GLU A 349 -3.36 22.63 -12.00
C GLU A 349 -3.04 21.14 -12.04
N VAL A 350 -2.50 20.63 -10.94
CA VAL A 350 -2.06 19.25 -10.76
C VAL A 350 -3.01 18.58 -9.76
N GLU A 351 -3.66 17.52 -10.21
CA GLU A 351 -4.51 16.69 -9.36
C GLU A 351 -3.69 15.50 -8.83
N ILE A 352 -3.53 15.44 -7.51
CA ILE A 352 -2.75 14.43 -6.80
C ILE A 352 -3.72 13.32 -6.36
N PRO A 353 -3.60 12.09 -6.89
CA PRO A 353 -4.48 10.98 -6.52
C PRO A 353 -4.19 10.46 -5.12
N PRO A 354 -5.13 9.71 -4.50
CA PRO A 354 -4.91 9.11 -3.18
C PRO A 354 -3.77 8.08 -3.15
N THR A 355 -3.35 7.57 -4.31
CA THR A 355 -2.20 6.67 -4.45
C THR A 355 -0.85 7.38 -4.27
N ARG A 356 -0.80 8.70 -4.46
CA ARG A 356 0.43 9.52 -4.40
C ARG A 356 0.50 10.34 -3.11
N ALA A 357 0.62 9.63 -1.99
CA ALA A 357 0.76 10.22 -0.66
C ALA A 357 2.14 10.87 -0.43
N ASP A 358 3.11 10.57 -1.28
CA ASP A 358 4.47 11.11 -1.28
C ASP A 358 4.55 12.58 -1.73
N ILE A 359 3.59 13.05 -2.52
CA ILE A 359 3.55 14.45 -2.97
C ILE A 359 3.07 15.35 -1.82
N ILE A 360 3.98 16.01 -1.13
CA ILE A 360 3.68 16.90 0.00
C ILE A 360 4.11 18.35 -0.25
N HIS A 361 4.87 18.59 -1.32
CA HIS A 361 5.36 19.89 -1.73
C HIS A 361 5.45 20.00 -3.26
N ALA A 362 5.48 21.23 -3.77
CA ALA A 362 5.70 21.51 -5.18
C ALA A 362 7.03 20.95 -5.74
N CYS A 363 7.99 20.60 -4.88
CA CYS A 363 9.25 19.99 -5.32
C CYS A 363 9.05 18.54 -5.78
N ASP A 364 8.11 17.81 -5.17
CA ASP A 364 7.83 16.42 -5.52
C ASP A 364 7.14 16.35 -6.90
N ILE A 365 6.32 17.37 -7.23
CA ILE A 365 5.77 17.55 -8.59
C ILE A 365 6.88 17.80 -9.61
N ILE A 366 7.91 18.57 -9.23
CA ILE A 366 9.05 18.87 -10.11
C ILE A 366 9.91 17.62 -10.32
N GLU A 367 10.11 16.80 -9.28
CA GLU A 367 10.78 15.50 -9.38
C GLU A 367 10.09 14.59 -10.40
N ASP A 368 8.77 14.41 -10.26
CA ASP A 368 7.97 13.62 -11.21
C ASP A 368 8.06 14.15 -12.64
N ALA A 369 8.00 15.47 -12.83
CA ALA A 369 8.16 16.07 -14.15
C ALA A 369 9.53 15.76 -14.77
N ALA A 370 10.58 15.75 -13.95
CA ALA A 370 11.93 15.42 -14.39
C ALA A 370 12.10 13.92 -14.73
N ILE A 371 11.50 13.03 -13.94
CA ILE A 371 11.45 11.59 -14.24
C ILE A 371 10.74 11.35 -15.59
N ALA A 372 9.55 11.94 -15.78
CA ALA A 372 8.81 11.81 -17.04
C ALA A 372 9.50 12.43 -18.25
N TYR A 373 10.30 13.47 -18.04
CA TYR A 373 11.15 14.05 -19.08
C TYR A 373 12.32 13.11 -19.46
N GLY A 374 12.81 12.34 -18.50
CA GLY A 374 13.99 11.49 -18.61
C GLY A 374 15.26 12.27 -18.29
N TYR A 375 15.96 11.89 -17.22
CA TYR A 375 17.16 12.61 -16.75
C TYR A 375 18.25 12.72 -17.82
N ASN A 376 18.42 11.70 -18.66
CA ASN A 376 19.41 11.70 -19.74
C ASN A 376 19.10 12.70 -20.87
N ASN A 377 17.88 13.24 -20.92
CA ASN A 377 17.49 14.26 -21.89
C ASN A 377 17.82 15.68 -21.39
N ILE A 378 18.18 15.85 -20.11
CA ILE A 378 18.51 17.16 -19.53
C ILE A 378 19.92 17.56 -19.96
N GLN A 379 20.05 18.74 -20.58
CA GLN A 379 21.36 19.25 -20.97
C GLN A 379 22.23 19.53 -19.75
N MET A 380 23.39 18.87 -19.67
CA MET A 380 24.38 19.14 -18.64
C MET A 380 24.92 20.57 -18.78
N VAL A 381 24.87 21.33 -17.68
CA VAL A 381 25.38 22.70 -17.62
C VAL A 381 26.36 22.85 -16.46
N ILE A 382 27.42 23.63 -16.66
CA ILE A 382 28.38 23.94 -15.61
C ILE A 382 27.91 25.21 -14.88
N PRO A 383 27.76 25.19 -13.54
CA PRO A 383 27.38 26.38 -12.78
C PRO A 383 28.48 27.44 -12.90
N LYS A 384 28.10 28.65 -13.32
CA LYS A 384 29.03 29.79 -13.52
C LYS A 384 29.30 30.52 -12.20
N THR A 385 29.84 29.79 -11.22
CA THR A 385 30.21 30.34 -9.91
C THR A 385 31.71 30.17 -9.71
N TYR A 386 32.43 31.29 -9.63
CA TYR A 386 33.86 31.27 -9.33
C TYR A 386 34.07 30.97 -7.84
N THR A 387 34.90 29.98 -7.54
CA THR A 387 35.28 29.61 -6.17
C THR A 387 36.81 29.58 -6.04
N ILE A 388 37.33 30.12 -4.94
CA ILE A 388 38.75 30.01 -4.59
C ILE A 388 38.90 28.83 -3.66
N ALA A 389 39.61 27.78 -4.10
CA ALA A 389 39.92 26.63 -3.27
C ALA A 389 40.97 26.99 -2.20
N ASN A 390 40.80 26.48 -0.97
CA ASN A 390 41.77 26.62 0.11
C ASN A 390 42.16 25.24 0.64
N GLN A 391 43.44 25.07 0.98
CA GLN A 391 43.94 23.84 1.59
C GLN A 391 43.46 23.75 3.05
N VAL A 392 42.75 22.67 3.39
CA VAL A 392 42.42 22.36 4.79
C VAL A 392 43.71 21.91 5.48
N ARG A 393 44.15 22.62 6.53
CA ARG A 393 45.23 22.15 7.41
C ARG A 393 44.63 21.08 8.32
N LEU A 394 44.97 19.81 8.07
CA LEU A 394 44.68 18.67 8.95
C LEU A 394 45.56 18.71 10.19
#